data_AF-A0A6V7NKL5-F1
#
_entry.id   AF-A0A6V7NKL5-F1
#
_cell.length_a   1.000
_cell.length_b   1.000
_cell.length_c   1.000
_cell.angle_alpha   90.00
_cell.angle_beta   90.00
_cell.angle_gamma   90.00
#
_symmetry.space_group_name_H-M   'P 1'
#
loop_
_entity.id
_entity.type
_entity.pdbx_description
1 polymer ?
#
loop_
_entity_poly.entity_id
_entity_poly.type
_entity_poly.pdbx_seq_one_letter_code
_entity_poly.pdbx_strand_id
1 'polypeptide(L)'
;MIPFTANAILIVLLNYFEATLCYLCQRWVSYNITPTSVEFGGTLRSLTTEGLIRLQKRVKEVVEGQAAVHRCKAIISMKDDEYPIYPAVTNDEKLHHHVEKVGGLLLGPENVKMGEKLMAGEDFAFYQELIPGVIFGIGIRNEKVGSVHPAHSPYFFIDEDVLPIGVALHAAIAELYLNERSSLDGGKHLSSDS
;
A
#
# COMPACT_ATOMS: atom_id res chain seq x y z
N MET A 1 33.39 36.76 -11.44
CA MET A 1 33.22 35.30 -11.38
C MET A 1 32.03 35.06 -10.47
N ILE A 2 30.86 34.80 -11.06
CA ILE A 2 29.58 34.75 -10.34
C ILE A 2 29.54 33.45 -9.52
N PRO A 3 29.22 33.49 -8.21
CA PRO A 3 29.09 32.28 -7.41
C PRO A 3 27.85 31.53 -7.91
N PHE A 4 28.03 30.28 -8.33
CA PHE A 4 26.91 29.36 -8.55
C PHE A 4 26.26 29.09 -7.19
N THR A 5 25.20 29.83 -6.88
CA THR A 5 24.35 29.56 -5.74
C THR A 5 23.68 28.21 -5.92
N ALA A 6 23.83 27.38 -4.89
CA ALA A 6 23.21 26.08 -4.74
C ALA A 6 21.70 26.16 -4.99
N ASN A 7 21.25 25.42 -6.00
CA ASN A 7 19.86 24.99 -6.15
C ASN A 7 19.90 23.67 -6.92
N ALA A 8 20.40 22.62 -6.27
CA ALA A 8 20.17 21.26 -6.70
C ALA A 8 19.43 20.53 -5.57
N ILE A 9 18.30 21.10 -5.16
CA ILE A 9 17.21 20.26 -4.71
C ILE A 9 16.71 19.58 -5.98
N LEU A 10 17.27 18.40 -6.28
CA LEU A 10 16.69 17.53 -7.28
C LEU A 10 15.45 16.90 -6.62
N ILE A 11 14.37 17.70 -6.49
CA ILE A 11 13.04 17.10 -6.42
C ILE A 11 12.82 16.54 -7.82
N VAL A 12 13.10 15.25 -8.00
CA VAL A 12 12.51 14.54 -9.11
C VAL A 12 11.02 14.48 -8.81
N LEU A 13 10.27 15.49 -9.26
CA LEU A 13 8.82 15.40 -9.39
C LEU A 13 8.55 14.37 -10.48
N LEU A 14 8.62 13.09 -10.12
CA LEU A 14 8.01 12.05 -10.93
C LEU A 14 6.50 12.29 -10.80
N ASN A 15 5.96 13.09 -11.72
CA ASN A 15 4.53 13.23 -11.97
C ASN A 15 3.97 11.90 -12.52
N TYR A 16 3.95 10.89 -11.68
CA TYR A 16 3.11 9.72 -11.84
C TYR A 16 2.24 9.67 -10.60
N PHE A 17 0.93 9.80 -10.83
CA PHE A 17 -0.15 10.02 -9.85
C PHE A 17 -0.25 8.99 -8.69
N GLU A 18 0.68 8.05 -8.57
CA GLU A 18 0.61 6.94 -7.63
C GLU A 18 1.94 6.65 -6.90
N ALA A 19 2.92 7.57 -6.94
CA ALA A 19 4.23 7.36 -6.31
C ALA A 19 4.53 8.41 -5.23
N THR A 20 4.82 7.95 -4.01
CA THR A 20 5.40 8.82 -2.97
C THR A 20 6.87 8.49 -2.78
N LEU A 21 7.69 9.52 -2.74
CA LEU A 21 9.13 9.45 -2.56
C LEU A 21 9.48 10.39 -1.40
N CYS A 22 9.81 9.79 -0.26
CA CYS A 22 10.20 10.52 0.95
C CYS A 22 11.73 10.55 1.02
N TYR A 23 12.35 11.74 1.10
CA TYR A 23 13.81 11.86 1.12
C TYR A 23 14.33 12.32 2.48
N LEU A 24 15.42 11.71 2.93
CA LEU A 24 16.31 12.25 3.96
C LEU A 24 17.65 12.60 3.31
N CYS A 25 17.99 13.89 3.27
CA CYS A 25 19.33 14.34 2.88
C CYS A 25 20.23 14.29 4.12
N GLN A 26 21.17 13.36 4.13
CA GLN A 26 22.18 13.34 5.18
C GLN A 26 23.41 14.09 4.68
N ARG A 27 23.81 15.10 5.47
CA ARG A 27 25.14 15.72 5.56
C ARG A 27 25.33 17.09 4.89
N TRP A 28 25.27 18.13 5.72
CA TRP A 28 25.93 19.42 5.52
C TRP A 28 27.02 19.56 6.59
N VAL A 29 28.30 19.68 6.20
CA VAL A 29 29.43 19.70 7.16
C VAL A 29 29.91 21.12 7.47
N SER A 30 29.80 22.06 6.52
CA SER A 30 30.22 23.46 6.69
C SER A 30 29.65 24.37 5.60
N TYR A 31 29.47 25.66 5.89
CA TYR A 31 28.87 26.65 4.97
C TYR A 31 29.77 27.08 3.80
N ASN A 32 31.10 26.99 3.96
CA ASN A 32 32.07 27.48 2.96
C ASN A 32 32.83 26.36 2.23
N ILE A 33 32.46 25.09 2.45
CA ILE A 33 33.12 23.94 1.82
C ILE A 33 32.09 23.21 0.96
N THR A 34 32.33 23.16 -0.34
CA THR A 34 31.52 22.37 -1.26
C THR A 34 31.69 20.88 -0.95
N PRO A 35 30.60 20.14 -0.69
CA PRO A 35 30.70 18.71 -0.37
C PRO A 35 31.18 17.90 -1.57
N THR A 36 31.98 16.86 -1.31
CA THR A 36 32.49 15.92 -2.34
C THR A 36 31.50 14.81 -2.68
N SER A 37 30.52 14.55 -1.81
CA SER A 37 29.41 13.62 -2.02
C SER A 37 28.18 14.04 -1.23
N VAL A 38 27.01 13.58 -1.68
CA VAL A 38 25.73 13.73 -1.00
C VAL A 38 25.03 12.37 -1.03
N GLU A 39 24.35 12.02 0.06
CA GLU A 39 23.59 10.78 0.18
C GLU A 39 22.10 11.07 0.38
N PHE A 40 21.27 10.34 -0.36
CA PHE A 40 19.82 10.43 -0.30
C PHE A 40 19.27 9.05 0.06
N GLY A 41 18.44 8.99 1.10
CA GLY A 41 17.66 7.81 1.45
C GLY A 41 16.18 8.07 1.28
N GLY A 42 15.40 7.02 0.98
CA GLY A 42 13.96 7.13 0.84
C GLY A 42 13.23 5.82 0.61
N THR A 43 11.90 5.89 0.58
CA THR A 43 11.04 4.75 0.26
C THR A 43 10.28 5.02 -1.05
N LEU A 44 10.11 3.98 -1.86
CA LEU A 44 9.23 4.00 -3.03
C LEU A 44 7.94 3.25 -2.69
N ARG A 45 6.80 3.83 -3.05
CA ARG A 45 5.49 3.20 -2.90
C ARG A 45 4.70 3.34 -4.19
N SER A 46 3.85 2.36 -4.46
CA SER A 46 2.98 2.31 -5.62
C SER A 46 1.70 1.57 -5.26
N LEU A 47 0.58 1.93 -5.89
CA LEU A 47 -0.70 1.22 -5.75
C LEU A 47 -0.74 -0.09 -6.54
N THR A 48 0.28 -0.35 -7.36
CA THR A 48 0.43 -1.60 -8.12
C THR A 48 1.88 -2.10 -8.04
N THR A 49 2.05 -3.43 -8.01
CA THR A 49 3.38 -4.07 -8.03
C THR A 49 4.14 -3.75 -9.31
N GLU A 50 3.47 -3.75 -10.46
CA GLU A 50 4.06 -3.34 -11.75
C GLU A 50 4.51 -1.88 -11.71
N GLY A 51 3.68 -0.99 -11.14
CA GLY A 51 4.01 0.41 -10.95
C GLY A 51 5.25 0.61 -10.08
N LEU A 52 5.43 -0.21 -9.03
CA LEU A 52 6.62 -0.17 -8.17
C LEU A 52 7.89 -0.56 -8.95
N ILE A 53 7.84 -1.63 -9.73
CA ILE A 53 8.97 -2.10 -10.55
C ILE A 53 9.34 -1.03 -11.60
N ARG A 54 8.33 -0.45 -12.26
CA ARG A 54 8.53 0.66 -13.21
C ARG A 54 9.15 1.87 -12.53
N LEU A 55 8.70 2.21 -11.32
CA LEU A 55 9.19 3.32 -10.53
C LEU A 55 10.66 3.12 -10.13
N GLN A 56 11.03 1.93 -9.65
CA GLN A 56 12.43 1.58 -9.33
C GLN A 56 13.34 1.78 -10.54
N LYS A 57 12.96 1.25 -11.70
CA LYS A 57 13.70 1.46 -12.95
C LYS A 57 13.82 2.94 -13.30
N ARG A 58 12.71 3.68 -13.22
CA ARG A 58 12.68 5.09 -13.62
C ARG A 58 13.52 5.98 -12.72
N VAL A 59 13.50 5.73 -11.41
CA VAL A 59 14.35 6.45 -10.45
C VAL A 59 15.81 6.28 -10.83
N LYS A 60 16.23 5.05 -11.17
CA LYS A 60 17.60 4.78 -11.59
C LYS A 60 18.01 5.57 -12.83
N GLU A 61 17.20 5.48 -13.90
CA GLU A 61 17.44 6.21 -15.14
C GLU A 61 17.55 7.72 -14.93
N VAL A 62 16.66 8.30 -14.12
CA VAL A 62 16.64 9.74 -13.88
C VAL A 62 17.83 10.17 -13.03
N VAL A 63 18.13 9.47 -11.94
CA VAL A 63 19.25 9.83 -11.05
C VAL A 63 20.58 9.74 -11.79
N GLU A 64 20.80 8.69 -12.58
CA GLU A 64 21.99 8.53 -13.42
C GLU A 64 22.10 9.64 -14.46
N GLY A 65 21.01 9.97 -15.16
CA GLY A 65 20.97 11.04 -16.14
C GLY A 65 21.27 12.41 -15.55
N GLN A 66 20.69 12.73 -14.39
CA GLN A 66 20.93 14.00 -13.70
C GLN A 66 22.37 14.10 -13.19
N ALA A 67 22.92 13.03 -12.61
CA ALA A 67 24.33 13.02 -12.20
C ALA A 67 25.27 13.26 -13.39
N ALA A 68 25.00 12.63 -14.54
CA ALA A 68 25.84 12.75 -15.73
C ALA A 68 25.92 14.20 -16.29
N VAL A 69 24.80 14.93 -16.31
CA VAL A 69 24.76 16.34 -16.76
C VAL A 69 25.69 17.22 -15.90
N HIS A 70 25.82 16.89 -14.62
CA HIS A 70 26.71 17.59 -13.68
C HIS A 70 28.12 17.02 -13.59
N ARG A 71 28.47 16.03 -14.44
CA ARG A 71 29.75 15.29 -14.38
C ARG A 71 29.98 14.60 -13.02
N CYS A 72 28.91 14.18 -12.38
CA CYS A 72 28.91 13.40 -11.15
C CYS A 72 28.67 11.92 -11.44
N LYS A 73 29.00 11.06 -10.47
CA LYS A 73 28.64 9.64 -10.49
C LYS A 73 27.54 9.38 -9.47
N ALA A 74 26.47 8.71 -9.89
CA ALA A 74 25.45 8.20 -8.99
C ALA A 74 25.75 6.74 -8.62
N ILE A 75 25.51 6.39 -7.35
CA ILE A 75 25.50 5.01 -6.85
C ILE A 75 24.12 4.82 -6.23
N ILE A 76 23.38 3.83 -6.72
CA ILE A 76 21.99 3.60 -6.33
C ILE A 76 21.88 2.17 -5.79
N SER A 77 21.32 2.04 -4.60
CA SER A 77 20.97 0.77 -3.99
C SER A 77 19.49 0.78 -3.63
N MET A 78 18.74 -0.18 -4.16
CA MET A 78 17.34 -0.41 -3.77
C MET A 78 17.23 -1.34 -2.56
N LYS A 79 18.37 -1.86 -2.08
CA LYS A 79 18.46 -2.83 -0.98
C LYS A 79 17.62 -4.09 -1.17
N ASP A 80 17.51 -4.57 -2.41
CA ASP A 80 16.69 -5.75 -2.74
C ASP A 80 17.14 -7.02 -1.98
N ASP A 81 18.42 -7.11 -1.60
CA ASP A 81 18.97 -8.20 -0.79
C ASP A 81 18.56 -8.15 0.69
N GLU A 82 18.20 -6.97 1.20
CA GLU A 82 17.83 -6.73 2.60
C GLU A 82 16.31 -6.65 2.77
N TYR A 83 15.61 -6.10 1.77
CA TYR A 83 14.17 -5.91 1.77
C TYR A 83 13.58 -6.42 0.45
N PRO A 84 12.77 -7.50 0.46
CA PRO A 84 12.11 -7.96 -0.75
C PRO A 84 11.14 -6.89 -1.26
N ILE A 85 10.86 -6.93 -2.57
CA ILE A 85 9.79 -6.13 -3.16
C ILE A 85 8.49 -6.47 -2.45
N TYR A 86 7.87 -5.44 -1.89
CA TYR A 86 6.63 -5.55 -1.15
C TYR A 86 5.46 -5.40 -2.14
N PRO A 87 4.69 -6.45 -2.44
CA PRO A 87 3.63 -6.39 -3.44
C PRO A 87 2.51 -5.43 -2.99
N ALA A 88 1.77 -4.90 -3.95
CA ALA A 88 0.57 -4.11 -3.66
C ALA A 88 -0.59 -5.04 -3.28
N VAL A 89 -1.28 -4.73 -2.18
CA VAL A 89 -2.53 -5.41 -1.82
C VAL A 89 -3.55 -5.21 -2.94
N THR A 90 -3.99 -6.32 -3.53
CA THR A 90 -4.97 -6.32 -4.61
C THR A 90 -6.07 -7.32 -4.27
N ASN A 91 -7.23 -6.80 -3.91
CA ASN A 91 -8.38 -7.64 -3.56
C ASN A 91 -8.91 -8.36 -4.81
N ASP A 92 -9.10 -9.68 -4.68
CA ASP A 92 -9.80 -10.46 -5.70
C ASP A 92 -11.25 -9.94 -5.85
N GLU A 93 -11.66 -9.74 -7.10
CA GLU A 93 -12.95 -9.12 -7.43
C GLU A 93 -14.15 -9.95 -6.91
N LYS A 94 -14.08 -11.28 -7.01
CA LYS A 94 -15.18 -12.16 -6.57
C LYS A 94 -15.28 -12.17 -5.05
N LEU A 95 -14.13 -12.27 -4.37
CA LEU A 95 -14.09 -12.21 -2.92
C LEU A 95 -14.51 -10.82 -2.40
N HIS A 96 -14.14 -9.75 -3.10
CA HIS A 96 -14.59 -8.40 -2.77
C HIS A 96 -16.12 -8.27 -2.83
N HIS A 97 -16.74 -8.72 -3.92
CA HIS A 97 -18.20 -8.73 -4.05
C HIS A 97 -18.89 -9.62 -3.01
N HIS A 98 -18.26 -10.74 -2.63
CA HIS A 98 -18.76 -11.58 -1.56
C HIS A 98 -18.79 -10.84 -0.22
N VAL A 99 -17.69 -10.18 0.15
CA VAL A 99 -17.62 -9.38 1.39
C VAL A 99 -18.63 -8.23 1.34
N GLU A 100 -18.75 -7.52 0.21
CA GLU A 100 -19.71 -6.43 0.03
C GLU A 100 -21.15 -6.91 0.24
N LYS A 101 -21.52 -8.04 -0.38
CA LYS A 101 -22.84 -8.68 -0.24
C LYS A 101 -23.13 -9.06 1.21
N VAL A 102 -22.20 -9.76 1.87
CA VAL A 102 -22.38 -10.22 3.25
C VAL A 102 -22.44 -9.04 4.22
N GLY A 103 -21.57 -8.05 4.03
CA GLY A 103 -21.59 -6.80 4.80
C GLY A 103 -22.92 -6.07 4.64
N GLY A 104 -23.46 -5.98 3.42
CA GLY A 104 -24.74 -5.33 3.15
C GLY A 104 -25.92 -6.06 3.81
N LEU A 105 -25.88 -7.39 3.87
CA LEU A 105 -26.89 -8.20 4.55
C LEU A 105 -26.84 -8.03 6.08
N LEU A 106 -25.65 -7.97 6.66
CA LEU A 106 -25.46 -7.95 8.11
C LEU A 106 -25.59 -6.54 8.71
N LEU A 107 -25.05 -5.53 8.02
CA LEU A 107 -24.89 -4.17 8.53
C LEU A 107 -25.80 -3.15 7.83
N GLY A 108 -26.47 -3.54 6.74
CA GLY A 108 -27.18 -2.62 5.87
C GLY A 108 -26.25 -2.04 4.78
N PRO A 109 -26.73 -1.89 3.53
CA PRO A 109 -25.91 -1.45 2.40
C PRO A 109 -25.31 -0.05 2.59
N GLU A 110 -25.96 0.83 3.37
CA GLU A 110 -25.48 2.18 3.67
C GLU A 110 -24.24 2.21 4.59
N ASN A 111 -23.99 1.11 5.32
CA ASN A 111 -22.86 0.96 6.23
C ASN A 111 -21.67 0.24 5.57
N VAL A 112 -21.82 -0.21 4.32
CA VAL A 112 -20.73 -0.74 3.50
C VAL A 112 -20.29 0.35 2.53
N LYS A 113 -19.01 0.71 2.58
CA LYS A 113 -18.44 1.78 1.76
C LYS A 113 -17.24 1.27 0.99
N MET A 114 -17.06 1.80 -0.22
CA MET A 114 -15.83 1.60 -0.96
C MET A 114 -14.65 2.18 -0.17
N GLY A 115 -13.66 1.33 0.08
CA GLY A 115 -12.42 1.74 0.72
C GLY A 115 -11.63 2.71 -0.17
N GLU A 116 -10.96 3.67 0.48
CA GLU A 116 -9.99 4.50 -0.21
C GLU A 116 -8.69 3.72 -0.46
N LYS A 117 -8.01 4.01 -1.56
CA LYS A 117 -6.70 3.43 -1.83
C LYS A 117 -5.68 3.97 -0.83
N LEU A 118 -4.95 3.07 -0.17
CA LEU A 118 -3.92 3.44 0.81
C LEU A 118 -2.53 3.18 0.23
N MET A 119 -1.61 4.10 0.50
CA MET A 119 -0.18 3.93 0.21
C MET A 119 0.55 3.24 1.37
N ALA A 120 -0.14 2.58 2.29
CA ALA A 120 0.49 1.81 3.36
C ALA A 120 1.08 0.50 2.80
N GLY A 121 2.16 0.01 3.41
CA GLY A 121 2.62 -1.36 3.16
C GLY A 121 1.86 -2.31 4.07
N GLU A 122 1.29 -3.38 3.52
CA GLU A 122 0.49 -4.39 4.21
C GLU A 122 0.87 -5.82 3.76
N ASP A 123 1.32 -6.67 4.68
CA ASP A 123 2.01 -7.92 4.36
C ASP A 123 1.05 -9.00 3.89
N PHE A 124 -0.25 -8.76 4.05
CA PHE A 124 -1.31 -9.55 3.45
C PHE A 124 -1.12 -9.73 1.93
N ALA A 125 -0.48 -8.77 1.26
CA ALA A 125 -0.15 -8.86 -0.16
C ALA A 125 0.68 -10.11 -0.51
N PHE A 126 1.54 -10.59 0.39
CA PHE A 126 2.31 -11.82 0.15
C PHE A 126 1.45 -13.08 0.14
N TYR A 127 0.36 -13.12 0.91
CA TYR A 127 -0.62 -14.21 0.80
C TYR A 127 -1.37 -14.14 -0.54
N GLN A 128 -1.69 -12.92 -0.99
CA GLN A 128 -2.40 -12.68 -2.25
C GLN A 128 -1.59 -13.07 -3.51
N GLU A 129 -0.26 -13.11 -3.43
CA GLU A 129 0.59 -13.64 -4.50
C GLU A 129 0.41 -15.15 -4.72
N LEU A 130 -0.08 -15.89 -3.71
CA LEU A 130 -0.22 -17.34 -3.76
C LEU A 130 -1.66 -17.81 -3.96
N ILE A 131 -2.61 -17.10 -3.36
CA ILE A 131 -4.04 -17.46 -3.39
C ILE A 131 -4.91 -16.21 -3.50
N PRO A 132 -6.11 -16.30 -4.11
CA PRO A 132 -7.07 -15.19 -4.07
C PRO A 132 -7.38 -14.80 -2.63
N GLY A 133 -7.27 -13.50 -2.33
CA GLY A 133 -7.51 -12.97 -1.00
C GLY A 133 -8.22 -11.63 -1.05
N VAL A 134 -8.92 -11.30 0.04
CA VAL A 134 -9.57 -10.00 0.25
C VAL A 134 -9.25 -9.50 1.64
N ILE A 135 -8.87 -8.24 1.74
CA ILE A 135 -8.72 -7.51 3.00
C ILE A 135 -9.63 -6.27 2.98
N PHE A 136 -10.26 -5.98 4.11
CA PHE A 136 -11.19 -4.87 4.27
C PHE A 136 -11.04 -4.26 5.66
N GLY A 137 -11.40 -2.99 5.79
CA GLY A 137 -11.37 -2.28 7.06
C GLY A 137 -12.71 -2.37 7.80
N ILE A 138 -12.65 -2.41 9.12
CA ILE A 138 -13.80 -2.17 10.01
C ILE A 138 -13.72 -0.72 10.48
N GLY A 139 -14.80 0.03 10.33
CA GLY A 139 -14.85 1.43 10.75
C GLY A 139 -14.79 1.55 12.27
N ILE A 140 -13.71 2.14 12.80
CA ILE A 140 -13.49 2.33 14.24
C ILE A 140 -13.72 3.77 14.73
N ARG A 141 -14.06 4.69 13.81
CA ARG A 141 -14.18 6.11 14.15
C ARG A 141 -15.44 6.36 14.98
N ASN A 142 -15.27 6.87 16.20
CA ASN A 142 -16.36 7.24 17.08
C ASN A 142 -16.01 8.50 17.89
N GLU A 143 -16.62 9.64 17.53
CA GLU A 143 -16.44 10.94 18.19
C GLU A 143 -16.93 10.95 19.65
N LYS A 144 -17.90 10.10 20.02
CA LYS A 144 -18.49 10.11 21.37
C LYS A 144 -17.52 9.58 22.42
N VAL A 145 -16.77 8.55 22.07
CA VAL A 145 -15.75 7.95 22.95
C VAL A 145 -14.37 8.57 22.73
N GLY A 146 -14.16 9.24 21.59
CA GLY A 146 -12.90 9.89 21.23
C GLY A 146 -12.01 9.08 20.28
N SER A 147 -12.50 7.96 19.74
CA SER A 147 -11.77 7.10 18.80
C SER A 147 -11.72 7.79 17.43
N VAL A 148 -10.83 8.77 17.29
CA VAL A 148 -10.75 9.66 16.11
C VAL A 148 -9.36 9.76 15.52
N HIS A 149 -8.37 9.26 16.25
CA HIS A 149 -6.96 9.32 15.86
C HIS A 149 -6.60 8.13 14.96
N PRO A 150 -5.80 8.35 13.90
CA PRO A 150 -5.41 7.28 13.00
C PRO A 150 -4.44 6.29 13.68
N ALA A 151 -4.30 5.11 13.09
CA ALA A 151 -3.24 4.18 13.44
C ALA A 151 -1.87 4.87 13.40
N HIS A 152 -0.95 4.44 14.27
CA HIS A 152 0.37 5.04 14.50
C HIS A 152 0.38 6.44 15.15
N SER A 153 -0.76 7.00 15.52
CA SER A 153 -0.83 8.17 16.40
C SER A 153 -0.49 7.79 17.85
N PRO A 154 0.25 8.61 18.62
CA PRO A 154 0.42 8.39 20.07
C PRO A 154 -0.89 8.49 20.87
N TYR A 155 -1.94 9.07 20.26
CA TYR A 155 -3.28 9.17 20.84
C TYR A 155 -4.24 8.10 20.31
N PHE A 156 -3.73 7.13 19.55
CA PHE A 156 -4.54 6.05 19.01
C PHE A 156 -5.14 5.20 20.14
N PHE A 157 -6.45 5.02 20.10
CA PHE A 157 -7.15 3.95 20.79
C PHE A 157 -8.37 3.56 19.96
N ILE A 158 -8.97 2.42 20.29
CA ILE A 158 -10.07 1.82 19.53
C ILE A 158 -11.37 1.88 20.32
N ASP A 159 -12.48 2.11 19.63
CA ASP A 159 -13.82 1.85 20.15
C ASP A 159 -14.09 0.34 20.14
N GLU A 160 -14.11 -0.30 21.32
CA GLU A 160 -14.25 -1.75 21.44
C GLU A 160 -15.65 -2.27 21.08
N ASP A 161 -16.66 -1.39 21.00
CA ASP A 161 -18.02 -1.76 20.57
C ASP A 161 -18.07 -2.27 19.12
N VAL A 162 -17.01 -2.01 18.33
CA VAL A 162 -16.87 -2.52 16.95
C VAL A 162 -16.34 -3.96 16.88
N LEU A 163 -15.77 -4.49 17.97
CA LEU A 163 -15.18 -5.83 17.98
C LEU A 163 -16.23 -6.92 17.71
N PRO A 164 -17.43 -6.92 18.35
CA PRO A 164 -18.48 -7.88 18.02
C PRO A 164 -18.94 -7.80 16.56
N ILE A 165 -18.98 -6.60 15.99
CA ILE A 165 -19.32 -6.38 14.57
C ILE A 165 -18.27 -7.04 13.68
N GLY A 166 -16.99 -6.82 13.98
CA GLY A 166 -15.88 -7.43 13.25
C GLY A 166 -15.92 -8.95 13.27
N VAL A 167 -16.16 -9.55 14.45
CA VAL A 167 -16.28 -11.00 14.62
C VAL A 167 -17.47 -11.55 13.84
N ALA A 168 -18.65 -10.94 13.99
CA ALA A 168 -19.86 -11.38 13.31
C ALA A 168 -19.71 -11.32 11.79
N LEU A 169 -19.10 -10.25 11.27
CA LEU A 169 -18.86 -10.08 9.83
C LEU A 169 -17.90 -11.15 9.30
N HIS A 170 -16.76 -11.40 9.95
CA HIS A 170 -15.82 -12.44 9.52
C HIS A 170 -16.44 -13.84 9.56
N ALA A 171 -17.20 -14.15 10.62
CA ALA A 171 -17.90 -15.43 10.74
C ALA A 171 -18.93 -15.62 9.61
N ALA A 172 -19.77 -14.60 9.35
CA ALA A 172 -20.76 -14.64 8.29
C ALA A 172 -20.13 -14.75 6.89
N ILE A 173 -19.02 -14.05 6.64
CA ILE A 173 -18.27 -14.13 5.38
C ILE A 173 -17.82 -15.57 5.14
N ALA A 174 -17.20 -16.20 6.15
CA ALA A 174 -16.69 -17.56 6.05
C ALA A 174 -17.83 -18.59 5.86
N GLU A 175 -18.87 -18.50 6.67
CA GLU A 175 -20.02 -19.41 6.62
C GLU A 175 -20.71 -19.37 5.25
N LEU A 176 -21.06 -18.16 4.78
CA LEU A 176 -21.76 -18.00 3.50
C LEU A 176 -20.88 -18.40 2.32
N TYR A 177 -19.57 -18.11 2.36
CA TYR A 177 -18.64 -18.55 1.33
C TYR A 177 -18.60 -20.09 1.20
N LEU A 178 -18.49 -20.78 2.34
CA LEU A 178 -18.44 -22.24 2.36
C LEU A 178 -19.77 -22.86 1.91
N ASN A 179 -20.91 -22.30 2.34
CA ASN A 179 -22.23 -22.77 1.93
C ASN A 179 -22.47 -22.60 0.42
N GLU A 180 -22.11 -21.45 -0.15
CA GLU A 180 -22.19 -21.21 -1.58
C GLU A 180 -21.30 -22.18 -2.36
N ARG A 181 -20.08 -22.44 -1.88
CA ARG A 181 -19.17 -23.40 -2.52
C ARG A 181 -19.70 -24.84 -2.45
N SER A 182 -20.20 -25.28 -1.30
CA SER A 182 -20.81 -26.61 -1.15
C SER A 182 -22.03 -26.80 -2.06
N SER A 183 -22.83 -25.75 -2.27
CA SER A 183 -23.97 -25.79 -3.19
C SER A 183 -23.55 -25.94 -4.66
N LEU A 184 -22.41 -25.33 -5.05
CA LEU A 184 -21.84 -25.44 -6.39
C LEU A 184 -21.23 -26.81 -6.67
N ASP A 185 -20.60 -27.42 -5.66
CA ASP A 185 -19.99 -28.75 -5.79
C ASP A 185 -21.06 -29.87 -5.76
N GLY A 186 -22.16 -29.70 -5.01
CA GLY A 186 -23.29 -30.63 -5.00
C GLY A 186 -24.09 -30.66 -6.32
N GLY A 187 -24.08 -29.59 -7.10
CA GLY A 187 -24.74 -29.53 -8.42
C GLY A 187 -24.01 -30.26 -9.54
N LYS A 188 -22.70 -30.54 -9.39
CA LYS A 188 -21.90 -31.25 -10.41
C LYS A 188 -22.09 -32.77 -10.42
N HIS A 189 -22.79 -33.34 -9.43
CA HIS A 189 -23.05 -34.79 -9.35
C HIS A 189 -24.39 -35.23 -9.96
N LEU A 190 -25.24 -34.30 -10.39
CA LEU A 190 -26.61 -34.61 -10.85
C LEU A 190 -26.80 -34.48 -12.38
N SER A 191 -25.72 -34.29 -13.15
CA SER A 191 -25.81 -34.05 -14.61
C SER A 191 -25.05 -35.07 -15.49
N SER A 192 -24.70 -36.25 -14.98
CA SER A 192 -24.01 -37.28 -15.77
C SER A 192 -24.84 -38.54 -16.09
N ASP A 193 -26.10 -38.60 -15.67
CA ASP A 193 -27.00 -39.72 -15.99
C ASP A 193 -28.22 -39.22 -16.77
N SER A 194 -28.05 -39.01 -18.08
CA SER A 194 -29.12 -39.02 -19.08
C SER A 194 -28.59 -39.38 -20.45
#